data_AF-A0A524L8M9-F1
#
_entry.id   AF-A0A524L8M9-F1
#
_cell.length_a   1.000
_cell.length_b   1.000
_cell.length_c   1.000
_cell.angle_alpha   90.00
_cell.angle_beta   90.00
_cell.angle_gamma   90.00
#
_symmetry.space_group_name_H-M   'P 1'
#
loop_
_entity.id
_entity.type
_entity.pdbx_description
1 polymer ?
#
loop_
_entity_poly.entity_id
_entity_poly.type
_entity_poly.pdbx_seq_one_letter_code
_entity_poly.pdbx_strand_id
1 'polypeptide(L)' 'MSPVAFVRRHPVIVTTLVATTVLGAVLGAWLLTAEWSLARRIAAGAIAGAGTGFLLTATKLY' A
#
# COMPACT_ATOMS: atom_id res chain seq x y z
N MET A 1 15.23 -5.74 16.38
CA MET A 1 13.85 -6.21 16.66
C MET A 1 13.44 -7.12 15.52
N SER A 2 12.90 -8.32 15.78
CA SER A 2 12.49 -9.22 14.70
C SER A 2 11.25 -8.66 13.98
N PRO A 3 11.06 -8.93 12.67
CA PRO A 3 9.89 -8.46 11.93
C PRO A 3 8.57 -8.86 12.60
N VAL A 4 8.53 -10.09 13.12
CA VAL A 4 7.36 -10.63 13.85
C VAL A 4 7.06 -9.84 15.13
N ALA A 5 8.08 -9.41 15.87
CA ALA A 5 7.89 -8.61 17.08
C ALA A 5 7.36 -7.19 16.76
N PHE A 6 7.76 -6.62 15.63
CA PHE A 6 7.27 -5.31 15.18
C PHE A 6 5.78 -5.35 14.81
N VAL A 7 5.35 -6.36 14.04
CA VAL A 7 3.95 -6.52 13.62
C VAL A 7 3.02 -6.64 14.82
N ARG A 8 3.41 -7.39 15.85
CA ARG A 8 2.60 -7.54 17.08
C ARG A 8 2.47 -6.23 17.87
N ARG A 9 3.48 -5.35 17.80
CA ARG A 9 3.49 -4.08 18.53
C ARG A 9 2.70 -2.98 17.81
N HIS A 10 2.62 -3.03 16.49
CA HIS A 10 1.97 -2.02 15.66
C HIS A 10 1.01 -2.63 14.63
N PRO A 11 0.02 -3.44 15.05
CA PRO A 11 -0.83 -4.19 14.13
C PRO A 11 -1.64 -3.27 13.22
N VAL A 12 -2.12 -2.14 13.72
CA VAL A 12 -2.91 -1.17 12.95
C VAL A 12 -2.07 -0.53 11.84
N ILE A 13 -0.88 -0.03 12.15
CA ILE A 13 0.02 0.60 11.17
C ILE A 13 0.36 -0.39 10.05
N VAL A 14 0.70 -1.62 10.43
CA VAL A 14 1.06 -2.67 9.46
C VAL A 14 -0.16 -3.03 8.61
N THR A 15 -1.34 -3.18 9.21
CA THR A 15 -2.57 -3.52 8.47
C THR A 15 -2.95 -2.42 7.50
N THR A 16 -2.87 -1.14 7.92
CA THR A 16 -3.14 0.00 7.06
C THR A 16 -2.19 0.03 5.87
N LEU A 17 -0.88 -0.09 6.10
CA LEU A 17 0.11 -0.11 5.01
C LEU A 17 -0.15 -1.25 4.02
N VAL A 18 -0.37 -2.47 4.52
CA VAL A 18 -0.64 -3.63 3.66
C VAL A 18 -1.94 -3.44 2.88
N ALA A 19 -3.01 -3.00 3.56
CA ALA A 19 -4.32 -2.80 2.94
C ALA A 19 -4.26 -1.74 1.83
N THR A 20 -3.66 -0.57 2.11
CA THR A 20 -3.58 0.49 1.10
C THR A 20 -2.66 0.10 -0.06
N THR A 21 -1.55 -0.62 0.17
CA THR A 21 -0.70 -1.15 -0.90
C THR A 21 -1.45 -2.14 -1.79
N VAL A 22 -2.19 -3.09 -1.20
CA VAL A 22 -2.96 -4.08 -1.97
C VAL A 22 -4.10 -3.40 -2.74
N LEU A 23 -4.85 -2.51 -2.10
CA LEU A 23 -5.91 -1.73 -2.77
C LEU A 23 -5.33 -0.89 -3.90
N GLY A 24 -4.20 -0.22 -3.68
CA GLY A 24 -3.49 0.54 -4.70
C GLY A 24 -3.09 -0.33 -5.88
N ALA A 25 -2.54 -1.53 -5.64
CA ALA A 25 -2.17 -2.48 -6.69
C ALA A 25 -3.36 -2.91 -7.55
N VAL A 26 -4.49 -3.23 -6.90
CA VAL A 26 -5.76 -3.58 -7.57
C VAL A 26 -6.28 -2.42 -8.41
N LEU A 27 -6.33 -1.22 -7.84
CA LEU A 27 -6.77 -0.01 -8.54
C LEU A 27 -5.83 0.33 -9.72
N GLY A 28 -4.53 0.15 -9.56
CA GLY A 28 -3.56 0.31 -10.65
C GLY A 28 -3.83 -0.64 -11.80
N ALA A 29 -4.03 -1.92 -11.51
CA ALA A 29 -4.37 -2.95 -12.50
C ALA A 29 -5.69 -2.68 -13.24
N TRP A 30 -6.65 -2.03 -12.57
CA TRP A 30 -7.99 -1.79 -13.11
C TRP A 30 -8.10 -0.46 -13.86
N LEU A 31 -7.53 0.62 -13.31
CA LEU A 31 -7.82 1.99 -13.74
C LEU A 31 -6.73 2.64 -14.60
N LEU A 32 -5.48 2.17 -14.54
CA LEU A 32 -4.40 2.77 -15.35
C LEU A 32 -4.55 2.42 -16.83
N THR A 33 -3.89 3.17 -17.72
CA THR A 33 -4.03 2.97 -19.17
C THR A 33 -3.45 1.63 -19.63
N ALA A 34 -4.04 1.05 -20.68
CA ALA A 34 -3.57 -0.20 -21.28
C ALA A 34 -2.25 -0.06 -22.06
N GLU A 35 -1.77 1.17 -22.27
CA GLU A 35 -0.45 1.45 -22.86
C GLU A 35 0.69 0.92 -21.99
N TRP A 36 0.45 0.79 -20.69
CA TRP A 36 1.40 0.23 -19.75
C TRP A 36 1.18 -1.27 -19.60
N SER A 37 2.26 -2.04 -19.49
CA SER A 37 2.16 -3.46 -19.15
C SER A 37 1.45 -3.65 -17.81
N LEU A 38 0.72 -4.76 -17.67
CA LEU A 38 -0.03 -5.08 -16.44
C LEU A 38 0.85 -5.00 -15.19
N ALA A 39 2.10 -5.49 -15.28
CA ALA A 39 3.07 -5.41 -14.19
C ALA A 39 3.41 -3.96 -13.80
N ARG A 40 3.58 -3.05 -14.76
CA ARG A 40 3.83 -1.62 -14.49
C ARG A 40 2.63 -0.95 -13.84
N ARG A 41 1.41 -1.30 -14.30
CA ARG A 41 0.16 -0.78 -13.73
C ARG A 41 -0.01 -1.20 -12.27
N ILE A 42 0.22 -2.48 -11.98
CA ILE A 42 0.20 -3.02 -10.61
C ILE A 42 1.27 -2.35 -9.74
N ALA A 43 2.51 -2.23 -10.23
CA ALA A 43 3.60 -1.63 -9.47
C ALA A 43 3.34 -0.14 -9.16
N ALA A 44 2.88 0.64 -10.14
CA ALA A 44 2.53 2.04 -9.95
C ALA A 44 1.40 2.21 -8.92
N GLY A 45 0.36 1.38 -9.03
CA GLY A 45 -0.73 1.35 -8.06
C GLY A 45 -0.27 0.97 -6.65
N ALA A 46 0.58 -0.05 -6.52
CA ALA A 46 1.12 -0.48 -5.23
C ALA A 46 1.96 0.60 -4.56
N ILE A 47 2.79 1.33 -5.33
CA ILE A 47 3.58 2.46 -4.84
C ILE A 47 2.67 3.60 -4.36
N ALA A 48 1.66 3.96 -5.16
CA ALA A 48 0.69 4.98 -4.77
C ALA A 48 -0.04 4.59 -3.46
N GLY A 49 -0.51 3.35 -3.38
CA GLY A 49 -1.18 2.80 -2.19
C GLY A 49 -0.28 2.74 -0.95
N ALA A 50 1.00 2.36 -1.10
CA ALA A 50 1.98 2.40 -0.03
C ALA A 50 2.23 3.83 0.47
N GLY A 51 2.35 4.80 -0.46
CA GLY A 51 2.50 6.21 -0.15
C GLY A 51 1.30 6.78 0.61
N THR A 52 0.07 6.43 0.21
CA THR A 52 -1.15 6.81 0.93
C THR A 52 -1.19 6.21 2.33
N GLY A 53 -0.87 4.93 2.49
CA GLY A 53 -0.80 4.28 3.80
C GLY A 53 0.21 4.95 4.73
N PHE A 54 1.39 5.28 4.20
CA PHE A 54 2.40 6.03 4.93
C PHE A 54 1.87 7.39 5.38
N LEU A 55 1.25 8.16 4.47
CA LEU A 55 0.65 9.46 4.77
C LEU A 55 -0.38 9.36 5.89
N LEU A 56 -1.36 8.45 5.76
CA LEU A 56 -2.38 8.23 6.79
C LEU A 56 -1.76 7.95 8.15
N THR A 57 -0.68 7.15 8.20
CA THR A 57 0.04 6.83 9.43
C THR A 57 0.87 7.97 10.00
N ALA A 58 1.51 8.76 9.15
CA ALA A 58 2.32 9.90 9.57
C ALA A 58 1.46 11.05 10.10
N THR A 59 0.31 11.31 9.46
CA THR A 59 -0.58 12.42 9.83
C THR A 59 -1.56 12.08 10.94
N LYS A 60 -1.61 10.81 11.39
CA LYS A 60 -2.60 10.32 12.36
C LYS A 60 -4.04 10.64 11.93
N LEU A 61 -4.35 10.40 10.65
CA LEU A 61 -5.69 10.60 10.09
C LEU A 61 -6.69 9.49 10.50
N TYR A 62 -6.37 8.76 11.58
CA TYR A 62 -7.13 7.66 12.14
C TYR A 62 -7.12 7.73 13.67
#